data_AF-A0A815N1U5-F1
#
_entry.id   AF-A0A815N1U5-F1
#
_cell.length_a   1.000
_cell.length_b   1.000
_cell.length_c   1.000
_cell.angle_alpha   90.00
_cell.angle_beta   90.00
_cell.angle_gamma   90.00
#
_symmetry.space_group_name_H-M   'P 1'
#
loop_
_entity.id
_entity.type
_entity.pdbx_description
1 polymer ?
#
loop_
_entity_poly.entity_id
_entity_poly.type
_entity_poly.pdbx_seq_one_letter_code
_entity_poly.pdbx_strand_id
1 'polypeptide(L)'
;MKLPRWLYADHLAKDFSGREAFLRNEDLKPVECERRLWGPWNYVAFWLADSININTWMIISSMVVGGLAWWEAWICVWIGYTILAIFICLSGRIGATYHISFPVVSRSSFGLFGSFWPVLNRGFMACVCLRGWSWMGGIMSCISNFVTVIVNNPDFTRFATRPSAAFWSQLLTIPIGFSVTCFIGVIVSSSSNVIFGQAIWNPLDLLGKFLDSQPSAGTRAGVFFISLAFALAQLGVNIAANSISAGSDLTALLPNPVPACGQKWPSEVVDDIDNSMGLKAVVFNMEGQNDSIKLQDQKVVDEVTRS
;
A
#
# COMPACT_ATOMS: atom_id res chain seq x y z
N MET A 1 33.67 21.01 12.75
CA MET A 1 32.51 21.12 13.68
C MET A 1 32.78 20.21 14.87
N LYS A 2 32.93 20.74 16.09
CA LYS A 2 33.22 19.91 17.29
C LYS A 2 31.94 19.18 17.72
N LEU A 3 32.04 17.87 17.92
CA LEU A 3 30.95 17.08 18.50
C LEU A 3 30.61 17.59 19.92
N PRO A 4 29.33 17.57 20.32
CA PRO A 4 28.91 18.06 21.63
C PRO A 4 29.50 17.21 22.77
N ARG A 5 29.80 17.88 23.90
CA ARG A 5 30.60 17.34 25.03
C ARG A 5 30.09 16.02 25.65
N TRP A 6 28.80 15.69 25.49
CA TRP A 6 28.20 14.46 26.01
C TRP A 6 28.64 13.19 25.25
N LEU A 7 29.25 13.33 24.06
CA LEU A 7 29.76 12.22 23.25
C LEU A 7 31.15 11.70 23.64
N TYR A 8 31.97 12.51 24.35
CA TYR A 8 33.32 12.12 24.75
C TYR A 8 33.29 11.49 26.14
N ALA A 9 33.73 10.24 26.23
CA ALA A 9 33.81 9.45 27.45
C ALA A 9 35.25 9.37 27.95
N ASP A 10 35.96 10.48 28.02
CA ASP A 10 37.32 10.48 28.55
C ASP A 10 37.37 11.35 29.80
N HIS A 11 37.42 10.61 30.91
CA HIS A 11 37.83 11.03 32.25
C HIS A 11 36.82 11.92 33.01
N LEU A 12 36.55 11.50 34.26
CA LEU A 12 35.77 12.19 35.31
C LEU A 12 34.26 11.91 35.33
N ALA A 13 33.86 10.83 35.99
CA ALA A 13 32.99 10.87 37.19
C ALA A 13 32.67 9.43 37.62
N LYS A 14 32.87 9.14 38.91
CA LYS A 14 32.75 7.81 39.49
C LYS A 14 31.40 7.55 40.15
N ASP A 15 30.42 8.44 39.99
CA ASP A 15 29.06 8.29 40.54
C ASP A 15 28.04 8.89 39.55
N PHE A 16 27.34 8.03 38.80
CA PHE A 16 26.30 8.47 37.85
C PHE A 16 24.91 8.02 38.32
N SER A 17 23.91 8.88 38.10
CA SER A 17 22.50 8.58 38.37
C SER A 17 22.01 7.45 37.44
N GLY A 18 21.08 6.59 37.90
CA GLY A 18 20.65 5.39 37.15
C GLY A 18 20.15 5.66 35.71
N ARG A 19 19.65 6.87 35.42
CA ARG A 19 19.29 7.30 34.06
C ARG A 19 20.50 7.61 33.18
N GLU A 20 21.58 8.13 33.74
CA GLU A 20 22.84 8.45 33.02
C GLU A 20 23.66 7.18 32.78
N ALA A 21 23.62 6.23 33.71
CA ALA A 21 24.20 4.89 33.54
C ALA A 21 23.48 4.09 32.44
N PHE A 22 22.15 4.18 32.34
CA PHE A 22 21.38 3.54 31.25
C PHE A 22 21.75 4.08 29.86
N LEU A 23 22.18 5.34 29.78
CA LEU A 23 22.51 6.02 28.53
C LEU A 23 23.91 5.72 28.01
N ARG A 24 24.84 5.42 28.91
CA ARG A 24 26.25 5.12 28.62
C ARG A 24 26.51 3.62 28.80
N ASN A 25 26.42 2.89 27.71
CA ASN A 25 26.88 1.50 27.64
C ASN A 25 28.15 1.42 26.78
N GLU A 26 29.08 0.53 27.16
CA GLU A 26 30.34 0.28 26.43
C GLU A 26 30.09 -0.10 24.96
N ASP A 27 28.97 -0.77 24.66
CA ASP A 27 28.58 -1.15 23.28
C ASP A 27 27.94 -0.01 22.48
N LEU A 28 27.52 1.06 23.14
CA LEU A 28 26.84 2.21 22.50
C LEU A 28 27.77 3.40 22.29
N LYS A 29 29.02 3.35 22.81
CA LYS A 29 30.01 4.41 22.57
C LYS A 29 30.44 4.39 21.10
N PRO A 30 30.79 5.55 20.51
CA PRO A 30 31.32 5.60 19.16
C PRO A 30 32.55 4.69 19.01
N VAL A 31 32.67 4.00 17.89
CA VAL A 31 33.77 3.06 17.64
C VAL A 31 35.10 3.82 17.60
N GLU A 32 36.04 3.41 18.45
CA GLU A 32 37.41 3.93 18.53
C GLU A 32 38.16 3.75 17.21
N CYS A 33 39.10 4.64 16.90
CA CYS A 33 39.81 4.65 15.61
C CYS A 33 40.54 3.33 15.31
N GLU A 34 41.11 2.68 16.33
CA GLU A 34 41.86 1.42 16.20
C GLU A 34 40.97 0.23 15.80
N ARG A 35 39.67 0.29 16.12
CA ARG A 35 38.70 -0.78 15.82
C ARG A 35 38.05 -0.62 14.43
N ARG A 36 38.38 0.44 13.68
CA ARG A 36 37.81 0.74 12.35
C ARG A 36 38.59 0.02 11.23
N LEU A 37 38.52 -1.31 11.25
CA LEU A 37 39.31 -2.17 10.35
C LEU A 37 38.71 -2.36 8.95
N TRP A 38 37.52 -1.82 8.69
CA TRP A 38 36.77 -2.09 7.46
C TRP A 38 37.15 -1.15 6.32
N GLY A 39 37.88 -1.69 5.33
CA GLY A 39 38.13 -1.03 4.04
C GLY A 39 37.05 -1.31 2.99
N PRO A 40 37.15 -0.70 1.79
CA PRO A 40 36.15 -0.84 0.72
C PRO A 40 35.87 -2.30 0.32
N TRP A 41 36.91 -3.13 0.28
CA TRP A 41 36.80 -4.55 -0.07
C TRP A 41 35.99 -5.38 0.93
N ASN A 42 35.99 -4.99 2.21
CA ASN A 42 35.19 -5.69 3.22
C ASN A 42 33.69 -5.44 2.98
N TYR A 43 33.33 -4.23 2.55
CA TYR A 43 31.94 -3.91 2.17
C TYR A 43 31.54 -4.65 0.88
N VAL A 44 32.42 -4.72 -0.12
CA VAL A 44 32.15 -5.50 -1.35
C VAL A 44 31.93 -6.98 -1.01
N ALA A 45 32.79 -7.57 -0.19
CA ALA A 45 32.67 -8.96 0.24
C ALA A 45 31.38 -9.20 1.05
N PHE A 46 31.03 -8.27 1.95
CA PHE A 46 29.78 -8.33 2.71
C PHE A 46 28.55 -8.34 1.81
N TRP A 47 28.47 -7.42 0.84
CA TRP A 47 27.31 -7.34 -0.06
C TRP A 47 27.26 -8.48 -1.08
N LEU A 48 28.41 -9.00 -1.52
CA LEU A 48 28.45 -10.19 -2.38
C LEU A 48 28.00 -11.44 -1.62
N ALA A 49 28.36 -11.57 -0.34
CA ALA A 49 27.88 -12.67 0.50
C ALA A 49 26.35 -12.59 0.72
N ASP A 50 25.82 -11.38 0.94
CA ASP A 50 24.38 -11.16 1.10
C ASP A 50 23.59 -11.39 -0.20
N SER A 51 24.16 -11.04 -1.35
CA SER A 51 23.49 -11.20 -2.65
C SER A 51 23.32 -12.67 -3.07
N ILE A 52 24.23 -13.56 -2.64
CA ILE A 52 24.16 -15.00 -2.89
C ILE A 52 23.25 -15.66 -1.83
N ASN A 53 21.98 -15.28 -1.82
CA ASN A 53 20.95 -15.80 -0.94
C ASN A 53 19.74 -16.29 -1.77
N ILE A 54 19.11 -17.41 -1.37
CA ILE A 54 17.97 -17.99 -2.11
C ILE A 54 16.81 -17.01 -2.32
N ASN A 55 16.58 -16.09 -1.38
CA ASN A 55 15.55 -15.07 -1.49
C ASN A 55 15.81 -14.13 -2.68
N THR A 56 17.07 -13.74 -2.90
CA THR A 56 17.48 -12.88 -4.02
C THR A 56 17.18 -13.54 -5.36
N TRP A 57 17.34 -14.87 -5.45
CA TRP A 57 17.07 -15.64 -6.66
C TRP A 57 15.57 -15.66 -6.97
N MET A 58 14.73 -15.78 -5.93
CA MET A 58 13.27 -15.80 -6.09
C MET A 58 12.69 -14.48 -6.59
N ILE A 59 13.35 -13.34 -6.37
CA ILE A 59 12.84 -12.02 -6.79
C ILE A 59 12.61 -12.01 -8.30
N ILE A 60 13.63 -12.34 -9.10
CA ILE A 60 13.53 -12.33 -10.57
C ILE A 60 12.57 -13.42 -11.05
N SER A 61 12.67 -14.62 -10.48
CA SER A 61 11.77 -15.73 -10.84
C SER A 61 10.31 -15.37 -10.60
N SER A 62 9.98 -14.68 -9.51
CA SER A 62 8.61 -14.26 -9.21
C SER A 62 8.07 -13.23 -10.21
N MET A 63 8.92 -12.31 -10.71
CA MET A 63 8.55 -11.34 -11.74
C MET A 63 8.25 -12.01 -13.09
N VAL A 64 9.08 -13.00 -13.46
CA VAL A 64 8.90 -13.74 -14.71
C VAL A 64 7.63 -14.61 -14.65
N VAL A 65 7.38 -15.28 -13.52
CA VAL A 65 6.12 -16.01 -13.29
C VAL A 65 4.92 -15.05 -13.30
N GLY A 66 5.11 -13.81 -12.85
CA GLY A 66 4.12 -12.73 -12.93
C GLY A 66 3.83 -12.22 -14.35
N GLY A 67 4.51 -12.73 -15.38
CA GLY A 67 4.24 -12.43 -16.78
C GLY A 67 5.20 -11.44 -17.44
N LEU A 68 6.21 -10.93 -16.72
CA LEU A 68 7.25 -10.06 -17.29
C LEU A 68 8.22 -10.86 -18.15
N ALA A 69 8.67 -10.28 -19.27
CA ALA A 69 9.80 -10.84 -20.00
C ALA A 69 11.06 -10.79 -19.13
N TRP A 70 11.96 -11.76 -19.29
CA TRP A 70 13.16 -11.87 -18.45
C TRP A 70 14.03 -10.59 -18.48
N TRP A 71 14.06 -9.89 -19.60
CA TRP A 71 14.83 -8.64 -19.76
C TRP A 71 14.16 -7.46 -19.06
N GLU A 72 12.82 -7.40 -19.04
CA GLU A 72 12.05 -6.38 -18.30
C GLU A 72 12.27 -6.57 -16.79
N ALA A 73 12.15 -7.82 -16.32
CA ALA A 73 12.42 -8.18 -14.93
C ALA A 73 13.86 -7.81 -14.53
N TRP A 74 14.83 -8.06 -15.42
CA TRP A 74 16.24 -7.70 -15.18
C TRP A 74 16.45 -6.18 -15.07
N ILE A 75 15.82 -5.38 -15.94
CA ILE A 75 15.88 -3.91 -15.85
C ILE A 75 15.23 -3.41 -14.55
N CYS A 76 14.07 -3.97 -14.16
CA CYS A 76 13.41 -3.64 -12.90
C CYS A 76 14.30 -3.88 -11.69
N VAL A 77 15.06 -4.98 -11.69
CA VAL A 77 16.04 -5.30 -10.63
C VAL A 77 17.12 -4.24 -10.54
N TRP A 78 17.70 -3.84 -11.67
CA TRP A 78 18.72 -2.78 -11.68
C TRP A 78 18.18 -1.47 -11.14
N ILE A 79 17.00 -1.05 -11.58
CA ILE A 79 16.38 0.19 -11.09
C ILE A 79 16.09 0.09 -9.59
N GLY A 80 15.49 -1.01 -9.14
CA GLY A 80 15.12 -1.23 -7.74
C GLY A 80 16.34 -1.25 -6.81
N TYR A 81 17.37 -2.04 -7.15
CA TYR A 81 18.60 -2.10 -6.36
C TYR A 81 19.43 -0.82 -6.43
N THR A 82 19.36 -0.05 -7.53
CA THR A 82 20.01 1.27 -7.62
C THR A 82 19.38 2.25 -6.65
N ILE A 83 18.05 2.33 -6.61
CA ILE A 83 17.33 3.18 -5.66
C ILE A 83 17.66 2.75 -4.23
N LEU A 84 17.60 1.45 -3.95
CA LEU A 84 17.97 0.90 -2.64
C LEU A 84 19.42 1.26 -2.25
N ALA A 85 20.37 1.15 -3.18
CA ALA A 85 21.77 1.48 -2.95
C ALA A 85 21.94 2.96 -2.56
N ILE A 86 21.20 3.88 -3.17
CA ILE A 86 21.20 5.30 -2.80
C ILE A 86 20.80 5.46 -1.32
N PHE A 87 19.68 4.85 -0.90
CA PHE A 87 19.22 4.94 0.49
C PHE A 87 20.19 4.27 1.49
N ILE A 88 20.79 3.13 1.12
CA ILE A 88 21.81 2.47 1.95
C ILE A 88 23.05 3.37 2.09
N CYS A 89 23.53 3.99 1.02
CA CYS A 89 24.66 4.90 1.08
C CYS A 89 24.36 6.14 1.95
N LEU A 90 23.17 6.72 1.81
CA LEU A 90 22.75 7.89 2.60
C LEU A 90 22.63 7.57 4.08
N SER A 91 21.99 6.45 4.43
CA SER A 91 21.85 6.01 5.83
C SER A 91 23.18 5.54 6.43
N GLY A 92 24.00 4.84 5.64
CA GLY A 92 25.34 4.38 6.02
C GLY A 92 26.31 5.51 6.32
N ARG A 93 26.17 6.67 5.65
CA ARG A 93 27.02 7.85 5.88
C ARG A 93 26.97 8.33 7.32
N ILE A 94 25.82 8.25 7.99
CA ILE A 94 25.67 8.65 9.40
C ILE A 94 26.53 7.75 10.29
N GLY A 95 26.44 6.43 10.10
CA GLY A 95 27.27 5.45 10.81
C GLY A 95 28.75 5.59 10.49
N ALA A 96 29.11 5.89 9.23
CA ALA A 96 30.50 6.05 8.81
C ALA A 96 31.14 7.37 9.29
N THR A 97 30.35 8.43 9.48
CA THR A 97 30.87 9.75 9.91
C THR A 97 30.97 9.84 11.43
N TYR A 98 29.93 9.37 12.12
CA TYR A 98 29.81 9.51 13.57
C TYR A 98 30.22 8.25 14.33
N HIS A 99 30.42 7.12 13.64
CA HIS A 99 30.82 5.83 14.22
C HIS A 99 29.89 5.34 15.33
N ILE A 100 28.61 5.70 15.27
CA ILE A 100 27.56 5.34 16.23
C ILE A 100 26.61 4.28 15.62
N SER A 101 26.01 3.46 16.49
CA SER A 101 25.10 2.39 16.11
C SER A 101 23.67 2.88 15.88
N PHE A 102 22.86 2.09 15.16
CA PHE A 102 21.47 2.41 14.86
C PHE A 102 20.60 2.78 16.08
N PRO A 103 20.67 2.07 17.24
CA PRO A 103 19.91 2.47 18.44
C PRO A 103 20.28 3.86 18.98
N VAL A 104 21.48 4.36 18.70
CA VAL A 104 21.91 5.71 19.08
C VAL A 104 21.42 6.73 18.05
N VAL A 105 21.49 6.39 16.75
CA VAL A 105 20.96 7.22 15.67
C VAL A 105 19.44 7.39 15.80
N SER A 106 18.69 6.34 16.13
CA SER A 106 17.22 6.43 16.26
C SER A 106 16.76 7.37 17.38
N ARG A 107 17.62 7.62 18.39
CA ARG A 107 17.33 8.60 19.47
C ARG A 107 17.29 10.03 18.97
N SER A 108 17.99 10.38 17.88
CA SER A 108 17.92 11.75 17.35
C SER A 108 16.57 12.06 16.70
N SER A 109 15.87 11.04 16.20
CA SER A 109 14.56 11.20 15.54
C SER A 109 13.40 10.96 16.49
N PHE A 110 13.45 9.91 17.32
CA PHE A 110 12.34 9.49 18.18
C PHE A 110 12.51 9.90 19.65
N GLY A 111 13.60 10.57 19.99
CA GLY A 111 13.95 10.84 21.38
C GLY A 111 14.37 9.59 22.13
N LEU A 112 14.67 9.76 23.42
CA LEU A 112 15.33 8.70 24.17
C LEU A 112 14.43 7.48 24.41
N PHE A 113 13.23 7.71 24.91
CA PHE A 113 12.25 6.65 25.16
C PHE A 113 11.48 6.25 23.89
N GLY A 114 11.30 7.15 22.91
CA GLY A 114 10.66 6.78 21.64
C GLY A 114 11.52 5.85 20.78
N SER A 115 12.86 5.90 20.93
CA SER A 115 13.80 5.01 20.24
C SER A 115 13.62 3.52 20.55
N PHE A 116 12.97 3.16 21.65
CA PHE A 116 12.68 1.75 21.96
C PHE A 116 11.75 1.12 20.93
N TRP A 117 10.79 1.87 20.39
CA TRP A 117 9.86 1.35 19.39
C TRP A 117 10.56 0.79 18.14
N PRO A 118 11.42 1.54 17.42
CA PRO A 118 12.14 1.00 16.26
C PRO A 118 13.14 -0.10 16.64
N VAL A 119 13.75 -0.05 17.83
CA VAL A 119 14.70 -1.07 18.29
C VAL A 119 13.98 -2.39 18.60
N LEU A 120 12.82 -2.36 19.24
CA LEU A 120 11.99 -3.53 19.52
C LEU A 120 11.44 -4.14 18.24
N ASN A 121 10.92 -3.33 17.31
CA ASN A 121 10.45 -3.82 16.02
C ASN A 121 11.57 -4.52 15.24
N ARG A 122 12.79 -3.95 15.25
CA ARG A 122 13.96 -4.59 14.65
C ARG A 122 14.32 -5.92 15.34
N GLY A 123 14.27 -5.97 16.67
CA GLY A 123 14.51 -7.20 17.43
C GLY A 123 13.48 -8.28 17.14
N PHE A 124 12.19 -7.91 17.07
CA PHE A 124 11.11 -8.83 16.71
C PHE A 124 11.32 -9.44 15.32
N MET A 125 11.68 -8.63 14.33
CA MET A 125 12.01 -9.11 12.98
C MET A 125 13.18 -10.09 12.97
N ALA A 126 14.20 -9.85 13.79
CA ALA A 126 15.35 -10.75 13.92
C ALA A 126 15.01 -12.08 14.60
N CYS A 127 14.06 -12.08 15.55
CA CYS A 127 13.61 -13.30 16.24
C CYS A 127 12.64 -14.15 15.41
N VAL A 128 11.85 -13.53 14.53
CA VAL A 128 10.82 -14.20 13.69
C VAL A 128 11.40 -14.71 12.37
N CYS A 129 12.72 -14.81 12.24
CA CYS A 129 13.50 -14.88 10.99
C CYS A 129 13.19 -16.06 10.03
N LEU A 130 12.44 -17.10 10.43
CA LEU A 130 11.96 -18.13 9.49
C LEU A 130 10.63 -17.77 8.79
N ARG A 131 9.82 -16.87 9.36
CA ARG A 131 8.51 -16.45 8.80
C ARG A 131 8.38 -14.93 8.62
N GLY A 132 9.30 -14.15 9.20
CA GLY A 132 9.28 -12.69 9.15
C GLY A 132 9.35 -12.16 7.72
N TRP A 133 10.08 -12.86 6.84
CA TRP A 133 10.13 -12.55 5.42
C TRP A 133 8.78 -12.71 4.73
N SER A 134 8.06 -13.79 4.99
CA SER A 134 6.71 -14.01 4.43
C SER A 134 5.71 -12.98 4.95
N TRP A 135 5.83 -12.57 6.21
CA TRP A 135 5.00 -11.50 6.79
C TRP A 135 5.25 -10.16 6.10
N MET A 136 6.53 -9.77 5.95
CA MET A 136 6.89 -8.54 5.24
C MET A 136 6.48 -8.59 3.78
N GLY A 137 6.69 -9.71 3.10
CA GLY A 137 6.23 -9.94 1.73
C GLY A 137 4.72 -9.77 1.61
N GLY A 138 3.94 -10.31 2.55
CA GLY A 138 2.49 -10.13 2.60
C GLY A 138 2.08 -8.66 2.77
N ILE A 139 2.67 -7.94 3.72
CA ILE A 139 2.41 -6.51 3.93
C ILE A 139 2.75 -5.70 2.68
N MET A 140 3.93 -5.94 2.10
CA MET A 140 4.35 -5.25 0.88
C MET A 140 3.42 -5.57 -0.28
N SER A 141 2.96 -6.82 -0.43
CA SER A 141 1.96 -7.19 -1.44
C SER A 141 0.66 -6.42 -1.27
N CYS A 142 0.18 -6.22 -0.03
CA CYS A 142 -1.00 -5.40 0.24
C CYS A 142 -0.77 -3.94 -0.15
N ILE A 143 0.39 -3.37 0.20
CA ILE A 143 0.73 -1.98 -0.15
C ILE A 143 0.84 -1.84 -1.68
N SER A 144 1.57 -2.74 -2.33
CA SER A 144 1.75 -2.77 -3.79
C SER A 144 0.43 -2.80 -4.55
N ASN A 145 -0.56 -3.55 -4.05
CA ASN A 145 -1.90 -3.58 -4.64
C ASN A 145 -2.62 -2.22 -4.62
N PHE A 146 -2.29 -1.35 -3.65
CA PHE A 146 -2.93 -0.04 -3.45
C PHE A 146 -2.09 1.16 -3.90
N VAL A 147 -0.86 0.97 -4.39
CA VAL A 147 0.03 2.10 -4.74
C VAL A 147 -0.62 3.10 -5.69
N THR A 148 -1.29 2.63 -6.75
CA THR A 148 -1.97 3.51 -7.71
C THR A 148 -3.09 4.31 -7.06
N VAL A 149 -3.88 3.69 -6.18
CA VAL A 149 -4.99 4.36 -5.47
C VAL A 149 -4.44 5.36 -4.44
N ILE A 150 -3.30 5.06 -3.82
CA ILE A 150 -2.66 5.97 -2.87
C ILE A 150 -2.24 7.27 -3.55
N VAL A 151 -1.66 7.20 -4.75
CA VAL A 151 -1.20 8.42 -5.46
C VAL A 151 -2.35 9.25 -6.00
N ASN A 152 -3.48 8.64 -6.37
CA ASN A 152 -4.65 9.33 -6.90
C ASN A 152 -5.78 9.56 -5.87
N ASN A 153 -5.60 9.17 -4.61
CA ASN A 153 -6.58 9.41 -3.53
C ASN A 153 -7.04 10.88 -3.41
N PRO A 154 -6.20 11.91 -3.69
CA PRO A 154 -6.65 13.30 -3.77
C PRO A 154 -7.83 13.53 -4.75
N ASP A 155 -7.89 12.77 -5.85
CA ASP A 155 -8.93 12.90 -6.87
C ASP A 155 -10.32 12.52 -6.33
N PHE A 156 -10.37 11.60 -5.36
CA PHE A 156 -11.62 11.22 -4.68
C PHE A 156 -11.89 12.09 -3.46
N THR A 157 -10.85 12.38 -2.68
CA THR A 157 -11.00 13.07 -1.39
C THR A 157 -11.29 14.56 -1.54
N ARG A 158 -11.02 15.18 -2.69
CA ARG A 158 -11.45 16.56 -3.02
C ARG A 158 -12.96 16.78 -2.96
N PHE A 159 -13.76 15.72 -3.13
CA PHE A 159 -15.23 15.79 -3.04
C PHE A 159 -15.75 15.62 -1.60
N ALA A 160 -14.87 15.47 -0.61
CA ALA A 160 -15.29 15.30 0.78
C ALA A 160 -15.89 16.61 1.35
N THR A 161 -17.04 16.48 2.03
CA THR A 161 -17.69 17.62 2.71
C THR A 161 -16.86 18.22 3.83
N ARG A 162 -15.98 17.41 4.45
CA ARG A 162 -15.02 17.83 5.48
C ARG A 162 -13.77 16.95 5.45
N PRO A 163 -12.58 17.47 5.80
CA PRO A 163 -11.33 16.68 5.80
C PRO A 163 -11.40 15.42 6.67
N SER A 164 -12.09 15.52 7.81
CA SER A 164 -12.26 14.40 8.73
C SER A 164 -13.17 13.29 8.20
N ALA A 165 -14.03 13.57 7.21
CA ALA A 165 -14.86 12.54 6.59
C ALA A 165 -14.02 11.59 5.72
N ALA A 166 -13.06 12.13 4.96
CA ALA A 166 -12.13 11.32 4.17
C ALA A 166 -11.23 10.47 5.07
N PHE A 167 -10.67 11.05 6.13
CA PHE A 167 -9.72 10.34 7.00
C PHE A 167 -10.36 9.17 7.77
N TRP A 168 -11.43 9.44 8.54
CA TRP A 168 -12.00 8.43 9.44
C TRP A 168 -12.73 7.31 8.72
N SER A 169 -13.36 7.60 7.59
CA SER A 169 -14.03 6.57 6.79
C SER A 169 -13.00 5.59 6.25
N GLN A 170 -11.98 6.07 5.54
CA GLN A 170 -10.93 5.23 4.95
C GLN A 170 -10.16 4.43 6.00
N LEU A 171 -9.80 5.04 7.13
CA LEU A 171 -9.06 4.37 8.21
C LEU A 171 -9.79 3.16 8.78
N LEU A 172 -11.13 3.19 8.82
CA LEU A 172 -11.94 2.10 9.36
C LEU A 172 -12.40 1.13 8.27
N THR A 173 -12.90 1.63 7.15
CA THR A 173 -13.50 0.78 6.12
C THR A 173 -12.47 -0.03 5.36
N ILE A 174 -11.26 0.50 5.12
CA ILE A 174 -10.21 -0.22 4.38
C ILE A 174 -9.79 -1.48 5.18
N PRO A 175 -9.30 -1.40 6.44
CA PRO A 175 -8.90 -2.60 7.17
C PRO A 175 -10.05 -3.61 7.34
N ILE A 176 -11.26 -3.14 7.65
CA ILE A 176 -12.41 -4.02 7.90
C ILE A 176 -12.85 -4.71 6.60
N GLY A 177 -13.03 -3.94 5.52
CA GLY A 177 -13.48 -4.46 4.23
C GLY A 177 -12.50 -5.48 3.65
N PHE A 178 -11.20 -5.13 3.61
CA PHE A 178 -10.18 -6.06 3.11
C PHE A 178 -10.00 -7.28 4.02
N SER A 179 -10.16 -7.14 5.34
CA SER A 179 -10.12 -8.30 6.25
C SER A 179 -11.22 -9.31 5.93
N VAL A 180 -12.45 -8.85 5.69
CA VAL A 180 -13.57 -9.73 5.33
C VAL A 180 -13.30 -10.44 4.00
N THR A 181 -12.85 -9.71 2.98
CA THR A 181 -12.55 -10.28 1.67
C THR A 181 -11.40 -11.31 1.74
N CYS A 182 -10.32 -10.98 2.45
CA CYS A 182 -9.21 -11.90 2.66
C CYS A 182 -9.63 -13.15 3.45
N PHE A 183 -10.52 -13.01 4.43
CA PHE A 183 -11.05 -14.13 5.20
C PHE A 183 -11.81 -15.13 4.31
N ILE A 184 -12.63 -14.64 3.39
CA ILE A 184 -13.29 -15.49 2.38
C ILE A 184 -12.24 -16.21 1.53
N GLY A 185 -11.20 -15.51 1.07
CA GLY A 185 -10.10 -16.10 0.32
C GLY A 185 -9.39 -17.23 1.07
N VAL A 186 -9.14 -17.06 2.37
CA VAL A 186 -8.55 -18.09 3.24
C VAL A 186 -9.46 -19.32 3.34
N ILE A 187 -10.77 -19.14 3.53
CA ILE A 187 -11.74 -20.25 3.59
C ILE A 187 -11.76 -21.01 2.26
N VAL A 188 -11.81 -20.30 1.14
CA VAL A 188 -11.84 -20.90 -0.20
C VAL A 188 -10.55 -21.67 -0.47
N SER A 189 -9.39 -21.09 -0.17
CA SER A 189 -8.11 -21.76 -0.38
C SER A 189 -7.94 -22.97 0.56
N SER A 190 -8.34 -22.86 1.82
CA SER A 190 -8.34 -23.97 2.77
C SER A 190 -9.25 -25.12 2.31
N SER A 191 -10.44 -24.79 1.79
CA SER A 191 -11.40 -25.77 1.27
C SER A 191 -10.86 -26.46 0.01
N SER A 192 -10.18 -25.72 -0.87
CA SER A 192 -9.57 -26.28 -2.08
C SER A 192 -8.51 -27.34 -1.77
N ASN A 193 -7.78 -27.21 -0.67
CA ASN A 193 -6.79 -28.20 -0.25
C ASN A 193 -7.43 -29.53 0.15
N VAL A 194 -8.62 -29.49 0.77
CA VAL A 194 -9.40 -30.69 1.13
C VAL A 194 -9.99 -31.36 -0.11
N ILE A 195 -10.45 -30.57 -1.09
CA ILE A 195 -11.13 -31.09 -2.29
C ILE A 195 -10.13 -31.60 -3.34
N PHE A 196 -9.07 -30.85 -3.60
CA PHE A 196 -8.14 -31.07 -4.73
C PHE A 196 -6.73 -31.47 -4.29
N GLY A 197 -6.47 -31.62 -2.98
CA GLY A 197 -5.16 -32.00 -2.44
C GLY A 197 -4.08 -30.93 -2.56
N GLN A 198 -4.42 -29.73 -3.05
CA GLN A 198 -3.52 -28.58 -3.14
C GLN A 198 -4.27 -27.29 -2.82
N ALA A 199 -3.61 -26.38 -2.11
CA ALA A 199 -4.16 -25.05 -1.85
C ALA A 199 -4.09 -24.19 -3.12
N ILE A 200 -5.23 -23.99 -3.76
CA ILE A 200 -5.38 -23.10 -4.91
C ILE A 200 -5.69 -21.71 -4.37
N TRP A 201 -4.86 -20.75 -4.73
CA TRP A 201 -4.98 -19.36 -4.27
C TRP A 201 -5.66 -18.46 -5.30
N ASN A 202 -5.54 -18.80 -6.60
CA ASN A 202 -6.20 -18.07 -7.68
C ASN A 202 -7.66 -18.56 -7.84
N PRO A 203 -8.67 -17.71 -7.65
CA PRO A 203 -10.07 -18.10 -7.75
C PRO A 203 -10.45 -18.54 -9.17
N LEU A 204 -9.82 -17.99 -10.21
CA LEU A 204 -10.08 -18.38 -11.60
C LEU A 204 -9.63 -19.82 -11.86
N ASP A 205 -8.44 -20.19 -11.39
CA ASP A 205 -7.91 -21.56 -11.52
C ASP A 205 -8.74 -22.56 -10.73
N LEU A 206 -9.27 -22.14 -9.58
CA LEU A 206 -10.17 -22.95 -8.77
C LEU A 206 -11.49 -23.24 -9.51
N LEU A 207 -12.08 -22.23 -10.14
CA LEU A 207 -13.30 -22.40 -10.95
C LEU A 207 -13.03 -23.27 -12.19
N GLY A 208 -11.86 -23.13 -12.82
CA GLY A 208 -11.41 -24.01 -13.90
C GLY A 208 -11.36 -25.47 -13.48
N LYS A 209 -10.77 -25.77 -12.31
CA LYS A 209 -10.73 -27.14 -11.78
C LYS A 209 -12.11 -27.74 -11.53
N PHE A 210 -13.09 -26.94 -11.10
CA PHE A 210 -14.47 -27.42 -10.95
C PHE A 210 -15.13 -27.79 -12.28
N LEU A 211 -14.71 -27.16 -13.38
CA LEU A 211 -15.19 -27.50 -14.72
C LEU A 211 -14.51 -28.78 -15.27
N ASP A 212 -13.24 -29.02 -14.94
CA ASP A 212 -12.50 -30.19 -15.41
C ASP A 212 -12.88 -31.49 -14.67
N SER A 213 -13.35 -31.38 -13.42
CA SER A 213 -13.60 -32.50 -12.50
C SER A 213 -15.01 -33.12 -12.64
N GLN A 214 -15.48 -33.35 -13.87
CA GLN A 214 -16.85 -33.80 -14.24
C GLN A 214 -17.95 -32.76 -13.91
N PRO A 215 -18.22 -31.82 -14.84
CA PRO A 215 -19.09 -30.70 -14.58
C PRO A 215 -20.57 -31.09 -14.63
N SER A 216 -21.28 -30.95 -13.51
CA SER A 216 -22.74 -30.98 -13.51
C SER A 216 -23.32 -29.70 -14.14
N ALA A 217 -24.59 -29.72 -14.57
CA ALA A 217 -25.27 -28.52 -15.05
C ALA A 217 -25.29 -27.39 -14.00
N GLY A 218 -25.43 -27.75 -12.71
CA GLY A 218 -25.35 -26.81 -11.59
C GLY A 218 -23.95 -26.22 -11.39
N THR A 219 -22.90 -27.03 -11.55
CA THR A 219 -21.50 -26.57 -11.48
C THR A 219 -21.21 -25.54 -12.56
N ARG A 220 -21.64 -25.79 -13.79
CA ARG A 220 -21.44 -24.86 -14.91
C ARG A 220 -22.19 -23.54 -14.71
N ALA A 221 -23.42 -23.60 -14.23
CA ALA A 221 -24.20 -22.40 -13.92
C ALA A 221 -23.55 -21.60 -12.78
N GLY A 222 -23.13 -22.27 -11.71
CA GLY A 222 -22.43 -21.62 -10.59
C GLY A 222 -21.15 -20.93 -11.01
N VAL A 223 -20.29 -21.61 -11.80
CA VAL A 223 -19.06 -21.02 -12.33
C VAL A 223 -19.35 -19.81 -13.21
N PHE A 224 -20.38 -19.87 -14.07
CA PHE A 224 -20.76 -18.71 -14.89
C PHE A 224 -21.12 -17.48 -14.05
N PHE A 225 -21.99 -17.63 -13.04
CA PHE A 225 -22.40 -16.50 -12.21
C PHE A 225 -21.25 -15.92 -11.37
N ILE A 226 -20.39 -16.78 -10.82
CA ILE A 226 -19.24 -16.34 -10.03
C ILE A 226 -18.23 -15.61 -10.93
N SER A 227 -17.89 -16.17 -12.09
CA SER A 227 -16.99 -15.52 -13.05
C SER A 227 -17.54 -14.20 -13.58
N LEU A 228 -18.86 -14.12 -13.82
CA LEU A 228 -19.53 -12.87 -14.22
C LEU A 228 -19.43 -11.81 -13.12
N ALA A 229 -19.64 -12.19 -11.86
CA ALA A 229 -19.50 -11.27 -10.73
C ALA A 229 -18.06 -10.73 -10.62
N PHE A 230 -17.05 -11.59 -10.77
CA PHE A 230 -15.64 -11.14 -10.80
C PHE A 230 -15.34 -10.21 -11.97
N ALA A 231 -15.86 -10.50 -13.16
CA ALA A 231 -15.68 -9.65 -14.33
C ALA A 231 -16.30 -8.26 -14.13
N LEU A 232 -17.53 -8.20 -13.60
CA LEU A 232 -18.22 -6.94 -13.29
C LEU A 232 -17.50 -6.15 -12.20
N ALA A 233 -17.04 -6.83 -11.14
CA ALA A 233 -16.27 -6.19 -10.07
C ALA A 233 -14.96 -5.57 -10.61
N GLN A 234 -14.22 -6.31 -11.44
CA GLN A 234 -12.97 -5.82 -12.02
C GLN A 234 -13.19 -4.62 -12.95
N LEU A 235 -14.26 -4.65 -13.75
CA LEU A 235 -14.65 -3.53 -14.60
C LEU A 235 -14.97 -2.28 -13.76
N GLY A 236 -15.73 -2.45 -12.68
CA GLY A 236 -16.07 -1.34 -11.77
C GLY A 236 -14.84 -0.71 -11.12
N VAL A 237 -13.92 -1.52 -10.62
CA VAL A 237 -12.68 -1.04 -10.00
C VAL A 237 -11.80 -0.32 -11.03
N ASN A 238 -11.66 -0.86 -12.24
CA ASN A 238 -10.81 -0.25 -13.28
C ASN A 238 -11.34 1.12 -13.73
N ILE A 239 -12.66 1.27 -13.86
CA ILE A 239 -13.26 2.56 -14.23
C ILE A 239 -13.08 3.56 -13.09
N ALA A 240 -13.44 3.18 -11.87
CA ALA A 240 -13.34 4.10 -10.73
C ALA A 240 -11.89 4.52 -10.48
N ALA A 241 -10.96 3.57 -10.36
CA ALA A 241 -9.60 3.83 -9.93
C ALA A 241 -8.71 4.46 -11.01
N ASN A 242 -8.92 4.15 -12.29
CA ASN A 242 -8.01 4.59 -13.36
C ASN A 242 -8.60 5.71 -14.23
N SER A 243 -9.91 5.74 -14.49
CA SER A 243 -10.49 6.72 -15.40
C SER A 243 -10.61 8.12 -14.80
N ILE A 244 -10.94 8.22 -13.50
CA ILE A 244 -11.08 9.53 -12.82
C ILE A 244 -9.74 10.25 -12.73
N SER A 245 -8.67 9.52 -12.41
CA SER A 245 -7.33 10.09 -12.32
C SER A 245 -6.79 10.49 -13.70
N ALA A 246 -6.98 9.64 -14.72
CA ALA A 246 -6.60 9.97 -16.10
C ALA A 246 -7.32 11.23 -16.64
N GLY A 247 -8.60 11.42 -16.31
CA GLY A 247 -9.34 12.63 -16.67
C GLY A 247 -8.80 13.89 -15.96
N SER A 248 -8.41 13.74 -14.70
CA SER A 248 -7.81 14.83 -13.91
C SER A 248 -6.44 15.23 -14.47
N ASP A 249 -5.61 14.27 -14.84
CA ASP A 249 -4.30 14.49 -15.46
C ASP A 249 -4.42 15.17 -16.83
N LEU A 250 -5.37 14.73 -17.68
CA LEU A 250 -5.58 15.32 -18.99
C LEU A 250 -6.04 16.78 -18.90
N THR A 251 -6.87 17.09 -17.91
CA THR A 251 -7.33 18.47 -17.64
C THR A 251 -6.17 19.36 -17.16
N ALA A 252 -5.20 18.79 -16.45
CA ALA A 252 -4.00 19.51 -16.03
C ALA A 252 -3.02 19.76 -17.19
N LEU A 253 -2.91 18.83 -18.14
CA LEU A 253 -2.03 18.94 -19.31
C LEU A 253 -2.59 19.85 -20.41
N LEU A 254 -3.91 19.90 -20.56
CA LEU A 254 -4.62 20.76 -21.52
C LEU A 254 -5.63 21.64 -20.80
N PRO A 255 -5.18 22.62 -20.00
CA PRO A 255 -6.06 23.48 -19.24
C PRO A 255 -6.83 24.38 -20.21
N ASN A 256 -8.15 24.20 -20.27
CA ASN A 256 -9.01 25.24 -20.82
C ASN A 256 -8.93 26.47 -19.88
N PRO A 257 -9.02 27.72 -20.37
CA PRO A 257 -8.93 28.89 -19.51
C PRO A 257 -10.12 28.95 -18.55
N VAL A 258 -9.94 28.42 -17.34
CA VAL A 258 -10.88 28.52 -16.23
C VAL A 258 -10.73 29.92 -15.62
N PRO A 259 -11.80 30.72 -15.48
CA PRO A 259 -11.72 31.98 -14.77
C PRO A 259 -11.33 31.74 -13.31
N ALA A 260 -10.56 32.68 -12.74
CA ALA A 260 -10.11 32.60 -11.36
C ALA A 260 -11.30 32.42 -10.39
N CYS A 261 -11.03 31.66 -9.32
CA CYS A 261 -11.96 31.30 -8.26
C CYS A 261 -12.85 32.49 -7.83
N GLY A 262 -14.15 32.41 -8.14
CA GLY A 262 -15.16 33.41 -7.74
C GLY A 262 -16.14 33.84 -8.84
N GLN A 263 -15.88 33.53 -10.11
CA GLN A 263 -16.83 33.75 -11.20
C GLN A 263 -17.74 32.53 -11.40
N LYS A 264 -19.06 32.73 -11.37
CA LYS A 264 -20.03 31.73 -11.82
C LYS A 264 -19.82 31.48 -13.31
N TRP A 265 -19.72 30.21 -13.69
CA TRP A 265 -19.75 29.82 -15.10
C TRP A 265 -21.06 30.29 -15.76
N PRO A 266 -21.01 30.78 -17.01
CA PRO A 266 -22.23 30.95 -17.80
C PRO A 266 -22.96 29.61 -17.89
N SER A 267 -24.28 29.60 -17.71
CA SER A 267 -25.11 28.38 -17.72
C SER A 267 -24.90 27.54 -18.98
N GLU A 268 -24.64 28.20 -20.11
CA GLU A 268 -24.38 27.58 -21.41
C GLU A 268 -23.14 26.67 -21.41
N VAL A 269 -22.08 27.03 -20.66
CA VAL A 269 -20.84 26.23 -20.58
C VAL A 269 -21.02 25.02 -19.67
N VAL A 270 -21.83 25.16 -18.61
CA VAL A 270 -22.17 24.03 -17.72
C VAL A 270 -23.01 23.01 -18.48
N ASP A 271 -23.96 23.48 -19.30
CA ASP A 271 -24.80 22.62 -20.13
C ASP A 271 -24.01 21.84 -21.19
N ASP A 272 -22.99 22.45 -21.80
CA ASP A 272 -22.11 21.77 -22.78
C ASP A 272 -21.18 20.74 -22.13
N ILE A 273 -20.71 20.99 -20.90
CA ILE A 273 -19.90 20.04 -20.13
C ILE A 273 -20.75 18.84 -19.70
N ASP A 274 -21.98 19.08 -19.23
CA ASP A 274 -22.92 18.02 -18.86
C ASP A 274 -23.36 17.18 -20.07
N ASN A 275 -23.50 17.80 -21.24
CA ASN A 275 -23.82 17.11 -22.49
C ASN A 275 -22.63 16.31 -23.06
N SER A 276 -21.40 16.83 -22.95
CA SER A 276 -20.20 16.15 -23.46
C SER A 276 -19.70 15.00 -22.57
N MET A 277 -19.94 15.06 -21.25
CA MET A 277 -19.63 13.96 -20.33
C MET A 277 -20.73 12.89 -20.24
N GLY A 278 -21.84 13.03 -20.96
CA GLY A 278 -22.94 12.04 -20.97
C GLY A 278 -23.64 11.85 -19.62
N LEU A 279 -23.37 12.72 -18.63
CA LEU A 279 -23.89 12.62 -17.26
C LEU A 279 -25.40 12.90 -17.18
N LYS A 280 -25.94 13.70 -18.12
CA LYS A 280 -27.39 13.93 -18.21
C LYS A 280 -28.18 12.64 -18.46
N ALA A 281 -27.66 11.64 -19.16
CA ALA A 281 -28.38 10.37 -19.38
C ALA A 281 -28.52 9.52 -18.10
N VAL A 282 -27.58 9.66 -17.15
CA VAL A 282 -27.60 8.91 -15.88
C VAL A 282 -28.42 9.65 -14.81
N VAL A 283 -28.36 10.99 -14.77
CA VAL A 283 -29.12 11.80 -13.81
C VAL A 283 -30.60 11.93 -14.20
N PHE A 284 -30.94 12.10 -15.49
CA PHE A 284 -32.35 12.15 -15.92
C PHE A 284 -33.12 10.85 -15.61
N ASN A 285 -32.43 9.70 -15.62
CA ASN A 285 -33.08 8.42 -15.35
C ASN A 285 -33.35 8.23 -13.83
N MET A 286 -32.65 8.94 -12.95
CA MET A 286 -32.90 8.93 -11.51
C MET A 286 -33.94 9.97 -11.08
N GLU A 287 -33.98 11.16 -11.69
CA GLU A 287 -35.00 12.17 -11.40
C GLU A 287 -36.38 11.76 -11.94
N GLY A 288 -36.45 11.17 -13.16
CA GLY A 288 -37.71 10.67 -13.72
C GLY A 288 -38.35 9.53 -12.91
N GLN A 289 -37.56 8.71 -12.23
CA GLN A 289 -38.07 7.68 -11.31
C GLN A 289 -38.53 8.25 -9.96
N ASN A 290 -37.88 9.31 -9.46
CA ASN A 290 -38.21 9.87 -8.14
C ASN A 290 -39.51 10.71 -8.17
N ASP A 291 -39.79 11.38 -9.29
CA ASP A 291 -41.03 12.16 -9.45
C ASP A 291 -42.26 11.28 -9.74
N SER A 292 -42.07 10.14 -10.41
CA SER A 292 -43.14 9.16 -10.62
C SER A 292 -43.52 8.41 -9.33
N ILE A 293 -42.56 8.15 -8.44
CA ILE A 293 -42.82 7.59 -7.10
C ILE A 293 -43.59 8.59 -6.22
N LYS A 294 -43.20 9.87 -6.23
CA LYS A 294 -43.91 10.92 -5.46
C LYS A 294 -45.34 11.16 -5.94
N LEU A 295 -45.60 11.07 -7.25
CA LEU A 295 -46.94 11.23 -7.81
C LEU A 295 -47.85 10.01 -7.53
N GLN A 296 -47.29 8.81 -7.41
CA GLN A 296 -48.04 7.62 -6.99
C GLN A 296 -48.38 7.66 -5.50
N ASP A 297 -47.45 8.06 -4.64
CA ASP A 297 -47.71 8.20 -3.20
C ASP A 297 -48.74 9.31 -2.91
N GLN A 298 -48.70 10.43 -3.63
CA GLN A 298 -49.69 11.51 -3.45
C GLN A 298 -51.11 11.05 -3.85
N LYS A 299 -51.24 10.27 -4.93
CA LYS A 299 -52.54 9.73 -5.35
C LYS A 299 -53.10 8.70 -4.36
N VAL A 300 -52.25 7.83 -3.82
CA VAL A 300 -52.66 6.84 -2.81
C VAL A 300 -53.08 7.52 -1.50
N VAL A 301 -52.38 8.57 -1.07
CA VAL A 301 -52.75 9.36 0.10
C VAL A 301 -54.07 10.11 -0.12
N ASP A 302 -54.29 10.70 -1.29
CA ASP A 302 -55.54 11.41 -1.61
C ASP A 302 -56.76 10.47 -1.74
N GLU A 303 -56.55 9.20 -2.11
CA GLU A 303 -57.61 8.18 -2.18
C GLU A 303 -57.98 7.63 -0.80
N VAL A 304 -57.00 7.44 0.10
CA VAL A 304 -57.21 7.01 1.49
C VAL A 304 -57.85 8.10 2.36
N THR A 305 -57.63 9.38 2.03
CA THR A 305 -58.20 10.51 2.79
C THR A 305 -59.63 10.87 2.34
N ARG A 306 -60.15 10.22 1.29
CA ARG A 306 -61.52 10.43 0.75
C ARG A 306 -62.49 9.27 0.99
N SER A 307 -62.10 8.21 1.70
CA SER A 307 -62.97 7.13 2.20
C SER A 307 -63.19 7.24 3.69
#